data_AF-A0A229UMT9-F1
#
_entry.id   AF-A0A229UMT9-F1
#
_cell.length_a   1.000
_cell.length_b   1.000
_cell.length_c   1.000
_cell.angle_alpha   90.00
_cell.angle_beta   90.00
_cell.angle_gamma   90.00
#
_symmetry.space_group_name_H-M   'P 1'
#
loop_
_entity.id
_entity.type
_entity.pdbx_description
1 polymer ?
#
loop_
_entity_poly.entity_id
_entity_poly.type
_entity_poly.pdbx_seq_one_letter_code
_entity_poly.pdbx_strand_id
1 'polypeptide(L)'
;MRDPLVSVYQSLYAAITHVHGSDFMIYDGTPDPSEFFKKLPAAHIIYVSGTAEKALMREYEPHGLIDNGDGTFTVGTESCRFDYLIQVSFFGIKPGIAQQLSTRFLAFVEMDNELLIPDDKWGEIMQVFITGPPTPPRGEPDLYQCDATYRCRGKLITEEEVAKIDITNLKFKIR
;
A
#
# COMPACT_ATOMS: atom_id res chain seq x y z
N MET A 1 15.00 0.40 6.38
CA MET A 1 14.02 -0.37 5.59
C MET A 1 12.68 -0.28 6.31
N ARG A 2 11.66 0.30 5.68
CA ARG A 2 10.30 0.37 6.23
C ARG A 2 9.73 -1.05 6.33
N ASP A 3 8.89 -1.31 7.31
CA ASP A 3 8.19 -2.60 7.40
C ASP A 3 7.22 -2.71 6.19
N PRO A 4 7.33 -3.74 5.33
CA PRO A 4 6.46 -3.89 4.16
C PRO A 4 4.98 -3.97 4.54
N LEU A 5 4.64 -4.51 5.72
CA LEU A 5 3.26 -4.52 6.18
C LEU A 5 2.75 -3.09 6.41
N VAL A 6 3.57 -2.22 7.02
CA VAL A 6 3.20 -0.82 7.23
C VAL A 6 2.96 -0.11 5.89
N SER A 7 3.80 -0.36 4.88
CA SER A 7 3.60 0.18 3.53
C SER A 7 2.25 -0.26 2.93
N VAL A 8 1.88 -1.55 3.08
CA VAL A 8 0.57 -2.04 2.61
C VAL A 8 -0.59 -1.31 3.29
N TYR A 9 -0.52 -1.14 4.61
CA TYR A 9 -1.55 -0.41 5.36
C TYR A 9 -1.67 1.04 4.90
N GLN A 10 -0.55 1.72 4.66
CA GLN A 10 -0.55 3.10 4.17
C GLN A 10 -1.12 3.22 2.76
N SER A 11 -0.78 2.32 1.84
CA SER A 11 -1.36 2.27 0.49
C SER A 11 -2.87 2.06 0.54
N LEU A 12 -3.34 1.11 1.35
CA LEU A 12 -4.78 0.84 1.51
C LEU A 12 -5.50 2.01 2.18
N TYR A 13 -4.90 2.62 3.20
CA TYR A 13 -5.44 3.82 3.84
C TYR A 13 -5.61 4.93 2.80
N ALA A 14 -4.55 5.27 2.04
CA ALA A 14 -4.61 6.30 1.01
C ALA A 14 -5.67 6.02 -0.05
N ALA A 15 -5.82 4.76 -0.47
CA ALA A 15 -6.86 4.34 -1.41
C ALA A 15 -8.28 4.51 -0.84
N ILE A 16 -8.52 4.07 0.41
CA ILE A 16 -9.82 4.22 1.07
C ILE A 16 -10.15 5.72 1.25
N THR A 17 -9.19 6.52 1.68
CA THR A 17 -9.34 7.98 1.81
C THR A 17 -9.64 8.64 0.47
N HIS A 18 -9.00 8.21 -0.61
CA HIS A 18 -9.28 8.71 -1.96
C HIS A 18 -10.73 8.43 -2.38
N VAL A 19 -11.21 7.21 -2.14
CA VAL A 19 -12.56 6.77 -2.56
C VAL A 19 -13.67 7.38 -1.69
N HIS A 20 -13.44 7.50 -0.38
CA HIS A 20 -14.49 7.84 0.59
C HIS A 20 -14.35 9.21 1.24
N GLY A 21 -13.24 9.92 1.00
CA GLY A 21 -12.98 11.28 1.49
C GLY A 21 -11.98 11.34 2.64
N SER A 22 -11.36 12.51 2.83
CA SER A 22 -10.33 12.78 3.84
C SER A 22 -10.78 12.54 5.28
N ASP A 23 -12.07 12.76 5.54
CA ASP A 23 -12.65 12.64 6.89
C ASP A 23 -13.21 11.22 7.16
N PHE A 24 -13.03 10.29 6.21
CA PHE A 24 -13.50 8.92 6.37
C PHE A 24 -12.69 8.23 7.47
N MET A 25 -13.41 7.59 8.39
CA MET A 25 -12.79 6.97 9.55
C MET A 25 -12.22 5.60 9.15
N ILE A 26 -10.92 5.42 9.33
CA ILE A 26 -10.20 4.18 9.02
C ILE A 26 -9.45 3.75 10.25
N TYR A 27 -9.66 2.52 10.67
CA TYR A 27 -8.93 1.88 11.76
C TYR A 27 -7.92 0.88 11.19
N ASP A 28 -6.75 0.79 11.80
CA ASP A 28 -5.75 -0.25 11.57
C ASP A 28 -5.38 -0.96 12.89
N GLY A 29 -5.24 -2.28 12.86
CA GLY A 29 -4.89 -3.08 14.03
C GLY A 29 -6.08 -3.67 14.79
N THR A 30 -5.95 -3.93 16.09
CA THR A 30 -7.06 -4.45 16.92
C THR A 30 -7.85 -3.27 17.49
N PRO A 31 -9.05 -2.97 16.98
CA PRO A 31 -9.82 -1.81 17.42
C PRO A 31 -10.26 -2.01 18.87
N ASP A 32 -10.21 -0.93 19.64
CA ASP A 32 -10.80 -0.92 20.98
C ASP A 32 -12.32 -1.11 20.83
N PRO A 33 -12.95 -2.07 21.54
CA PRO A 33 -14.40 -2.29 21.49
C PRO A 33 -15.24 -1.01 21.69
N SER A 34 -14.69 0.00 22.38
CA SER A 34 -15.34 1.29 22.63
C SER A 34 -15.39 2.23 21.41
N GLU A 35 -14.58 1.98 20.36
CA GLU A 35 -14.49 2.81 19.15
C GLU A 35 -15.56 2.47 18.10
N PHE A 36 -16.04 1.21 18.08
CA PHE A 36 -17.06 0.75 17.13
C PHE A 36 -18.40 1.50 17.19
N PHE A 37 -18.70 2.16 18.32
CA PHE A 37 -20.03 2.72 18.58
C PHE A 37 -20.21 4.20 18.22
N LYS A 38 -19.18 4.95 17.78
CA LYS A 38 -19.29 6.43 17.77
C LYS A 38 -19.19 7.14 16.43
N LYS A 39 -18.67 6.54 15.36
CA LYS A 39 -18.58 7.21 14.04
C LYS A 39 -18.73 6.21 12.89
N LEU A 40 -19.93 6.22 12.29
CA LEU A 40 -20.22 5.56 11.02
C LEU A 40 -20.48 6.63 9.95
N PRO A 41 -20.11 6.41 8.68
CA PRO A 41 -19.45 5.21 8.15
C PRO A 41 -17.95 5.12 8.49
N ALA A 42 -17.40 3.91 8.46
CA ALA A 42 -15.97 3.65 8.74
C ALA A 42 -15.44 2.44 7.96
N ALA A 43 -14.11 2.26 7.94
CA ALA A 43 -13.44 1.05 7.48
C ALA A 43 -12.44 0.55 8.51
N HIS A 44 -12.12 -0.73 8.44
CA HIS A 44 -11.13 -1.38 9.28
C HIS A 44 -10.23 -2.29 8.43
N ILE A 45 -8.92 -2.11 8.55
CA ILE A 45 -7.90 -2.87 7.83
C ILE A 45 -7.29 -3.91 8.79
N ILE A 46 -7.39 -5.18 8.41
CA ILE A 46 -7.01 -6.32 9.25
C ILE A 46 -6.02 -7.23 8.52
N TYR A 47 -4.89 -7.50 9.16
CA TYR A 47 -3.95 -8.52 8.70
C TYR A 47 -4.54 -9.92 8.87
N VAL A 48 -4.54 -10.72 7.80
CA VAL A 48 -4.97 -12.13 7.84
C VAL A 48 -3.76 -13.05 7.87
N SER A 49 -2.90 -12.94 6.85
CA SER A 49 -1.67 -13.71 6.73
C SER A 49 -0.74 -13.09 5.70
N GLY A 50 0.50 -13.58 5.60
CA GLY A 50 1.37 -13.26 4.49
C GLY A 50 2.81 -13.64 4.74
N THR A 51 3.63 -13.32 3.76
CA THR A 51 5.08 -13.54 3.79
C THR A 51 5.80 -12.29 3.34
N ALA A 52 6.97 -12.06 3.93
CA ALA A 52 7.92 -11.06 3.48
C ALA A 52 9.30 -11.72 3.42
N GLU A 53 9.86 -11.78 2.22
CA GLU A 53 11.18 -12.33 1.97
C GLU A 53 12.14 -11.16 1.85
N LYS A 54 13.10 -11.09 2.77
CA LYS A 54 14.18 -10.11 2.73
C LYS A 54 15.39 -10.78 2.10
N ALA A 55 15.79 -10.29 0.94
CA ALA A 55 17.04 -10.67 0.31
C ALA A 55 17.68 -9.39 -0.23
N LEU A 56 18.93 -9.15 0.16
CA LEU A 56 19.80 -8.32 -0.68
C LEU A 56 20.12 -9.20 -1.88
N MET A 57 19.33 -9.07 -2.95
CA MET A 57 19.62 -9.78 -4.17
C MET A 57 21.04 -9.38 -4.59
N ARG A 58 21.94 -10.35 -4.78
CA ARG A 58 23.25 -10.14 -5.43
C ARG A 58 23.08 -9.81 -6.92
N GLU A 59 21.99 -9.14 -7.28
CA GLU A 59 21.81 -8.62 -8.63
C GLU A 59 22.88 -7.54 -8.78
N TYR A 60 23.81 -7.80 -9.71
CA TYR A 60 24.90 -6.88 -10.05
C TYR A 60 24.35 -5.62 -10.76
N GLU A 61 23.04 -5.55 -10.98
CA GLU A 61 22.33 -4.52 -11.74
C GLU A 61 21.35 -3.76 -10.81
N PRO A 62 21.41 -2.41 -10.78
CA PRO A 62 20.44 -1.60 -10.06
C PRO A 62 19.03 -1.74 -10.62
N HIS A 63 18.03 -1.76 -9.74
CA HIS A 63 16.63 -1.60 -10.16
C HIS A 63 16.31 -0.16 -10.53
N GLY A 64 16.99 0.80 -9.92
CA GLY A 64 16.80 2.22 -10.18
C GLY A 64 18.09 3.02 -9.97
N LEU A 65 18.20 4.13 -10.69
CA LEU A 65 19.28 5.12 -10.58
C LEU A 65 18.67 6.52 -10.53
N ILE A 66 19.05 7.31 -9.53
CA ILE A 66 18.65 8.71 -9.38
C ILE A 66 19.91 9.58 -9.38
N ASP A 67 19.93 10.62 -10.21
CA ASP A 67 20.97 11.65 -10.21
C ASP A 67 20.67 12.68 -9.12
N ASN A 68 21.64 12.93 -8.23
CA ASN A 68 21.49 13.84 -7.10
C ASN A 68 21.82 15.30 -7.46
N GLY A 69 22.35 15.58 -8.66
CA GLY A 69 22.67 16.92 -9.13
C GLY A 69 23.95 17.54 -8.54
N ASP A 70 24.66 16.82 -7.67
CA ASP A 70 25.96 17.19 -7.09
C ASP A 70 27.13 16.33 -7.62
N GLY A 71 26.86 15.57 -8.68
CA GLY A 71 27.77 14.60 -9.28
C GLY A 71 27.73 13.22 -8.62
N THR A 72 26.89 12.98 -7.61
CA THR A 72 26.63 11.64 -7.04
C THR A 72 25.38 11.00 -7.64
N PHE A 73 25.28 9.68 -7.53
CA PHE A 73 24.07 8.92 -7.89
C PHE A 73 23.60 8.07 -6.73
N THR A 74 22.29 7.94 -6.57
CA THR A 74 21.70 6.95 -5.67
C THR A 74 21.25 5.74 -6.48
N VAL A 75 21.69 4.57 -6.03
CA VAL A 75 21.40 3.26 -6.59
C VAL A 75 20.32 2.61 -5.74
N GLY A 76 19.28 2.10 -6.38
CA GLY A 76 18.20 1.34 -5.75
C GLY A 76 18.39 -0.15 -5.99
N THR A 77 18.48 -0.94 -4.92
CA THR A 77 18.54 -2.41 -4.96
C THR A 77 17.31 -3.02 -4.28
N GLU A 78 16.74 -4.09 -4.83
CA GLU A 78 15.60 -4.76 -4.22
C GLU A 78 16.05 -5.43 -2.93
N SER A 79 15.27 -5.19 -1.88
CA SER A 79 15.62 -5.57 -0.53
C SER A 79 14.59 -6.48 0.12
N CYS A 80 13.35 -6.43 -0.36
CA CYS A 80 12.25 -7.22 0.14
C CYS A 80 11.18 -7.42 -0.94
N ARG A 81 10.63 -8.63 -1.01
CA ARG A 81 9.37 -8.94 -1.69
C ARG A 81 8.33 -9.33 -0.65
N PHE A 82 7.09 -8.91 -0.84
CA PHE A 82 6.01 -9.22 0.09
C PHE A 82 4.74 -9.70 -0.62
N ASP A 83 3.98 -10.54 0.08
CA ASP A 83 2.67 -11.04 -0.33
C ASP A 83 1.79 -11.18 0.91
N TYR A 84 0.83 -10.27 1.06
CA TYR A 84 -0.06 -10.18 2.22
C TYR A 84 -1.51 -10.41 1.83
N LEU A 85 -2.23 -11.16 2.65
CA LEU A 85 -3.68 -11.19 2.68
C LEU A 85 -4.17 -10.22 3.74
N ILE A 86 -4.91 -9.22 3.30
CA ILE A 86 -5.48 -8.16 4.13
C ILE A 86 -7.00 -8.17 3.96
N GLN A 87 -7.75 -8.21 5.05
CA GLN A 87 -9.19 -8.00 5.03
C GLN A 87 -9.48 -6.52 5.25
N VAL A 88 -10.34 -5.95 4.41
CA VAL A 88 -10.91 -4.62 4.61
C VAL A 88 -12.40 -4.78 4.89
N SER A 89 -12.82 -4.29 6.06
CA SER A 89 -14.21 -4.34 6.53
C SER A 89 -14.80 -2.93 6.50
N PHE A 90 -15.91 -2.74 5.79
CA PHE A 90 -16.63 -1.47 5.73
C PHE A 90 -17.88 -1.50 6.60
N PHE A 91 -18.07 -0.47 7.42
CA PHE A 91 -19.17 -0.35 8.38
C PHE A 91 -20.14 0.76 8.02
N GLY A 92 -21.44 0.50 8.21
CA GLY A 92 -22.50 1.47 7.99
C GLY A 92 -23.75 1.20 8.80
N ILE A 93 -24.57 2.24 8.99
CA ILE A 93 -25.83 2.18 9.76
C ILE A 93 -26.92 1.32 9.09
N LYS A 94 -26.77 1.03 7.79
CA LYS A 94 -27.70 0.22 7.00
C LYS A 94 -26.92 -0.81 6.17
N PRO A 95 -27.49 -1.99 5.90
CA PRO A 95 -26.83 -3.03 5.09
C PRO A 95 -26.38 -2.50 3.72
N GLY A 96 -27.26 -1.74 3.05
CA GLY A 96 -26.98 -1.17 1.74
C GLY A 96 -25.87 -0.12 1.75
N ILE A 97 -25.64 0.57 2.88
CA ILE A 97 -24.54 1.54 3.01
C ILE A 97 -23.21 0.79 3.13
N ALA A 98 -23.12 -0.21 4.01
CA ALA A 98 -21.92 -1.02 4.15
C ALA A 98 -21.53 -1.70 2.82
N GLN A 99 -22.53 -2.23 2.09
CA GLN A 99 -22.32 -2.81 0.76
C GLN A 99 -21.82 -1.77 -0.24
N GLN A 100 -22.44 -0.58 -0.29
CA GLN A 100 -22.06 0.47 -1.23
C GLN A 100 -20.64 0.99 -0.99
N LEU A 101 -20.20 1.06 0.27
CA LEU A 101 -18.83 1.44 0.60
C LEU A 101 -17.84 0.41 0.05
N SER A 102 -18.06 -0.87 0.36
CA SER A 102 -17.23 -1.98 -0.13
C SER A 102 -17.16 -2.04 -1.66
N THR A 103 -18.30 -1.92 -2.36
CA THR A 103 -18.32 -1.99 -3.83
C THR A 103 -17.68 -0.78 -4.50
N ARG A 104 -17.75 0.42 -3.90
CA ARG A 104 -17.03 1.59 -4.42
C ARG A 104 -15.53 1.43 -4.29
N PHE A 105 -15.05 0.94 -3.14
CA PHE A 105 -13.64 0.66 -2.97
C PHE A 105 -13.17 -0.43 -3.93
N LEU A 106 -13.93 -1.52 -4.08
CA LEU A 106 -13.66 -2.58 -5.05
C LEU A 106 -13.50 -2.04 -6.48
N ALA A 107 -14.48 -1.22 -6.93
CA ALA A 107 -14.45 -0.66 -8.27
C ALA A 107 -13.22 0.24 -8.51
N PHE A 108 -12.73 0.93 -7.48
CA PHE A 108 -11.51 1.73 -7.56
C PHE A 108 -10.27 0.84 -7.69
N VAL A 109 -10.11 -0.16 -6.81
CA VAL A 109 -8.91 -1.01 -6.83
C VAL A 109 -8.84 -1.92 -8.06
N GLU A 110 -9.98 -2.37 -8.59
CA GLU A 110 -10.01 -3.23 -9.78
C GLU A 110 -9.77 -2.48 -11.10
N MET A 111 -9.79 -1.14 -11.11
CA MET A 111 -9.54 -0.35 -12.31
C MET A 111 -8.15 -0.63 -12.89
N ASP A 112 -7.13 -0.56 -12.04
CA ASP A 112 -5.72 -0.76 -12.42
C ASP A 112 -5.06 -1.94 -11.66
N ASN A 113 -5.66 -2.42 -10.56
CA ASN A 113 -5.09 -3.43 -9.65
C ASN A 113 -3.73 -3.03 -9.07
N GLU A 114 -3.47 -1.74 -9.00
CA GLU A 114 -2.20 -1.13 -8.64
C GLU A 114 -2.42 0.05 -7.71
N LEU A 115 -1.69 0.09 -6.60
CA LEU A 115 -1.69 1.18 -5.62
C LEU A 115 -0.26 1.67 -5.41
N LEU A 116 -0.08 2.98 -5.42
CA LEU A 116 1.21 3.57 -5.11
C LEU A 116 1.58 3.28 -3.64
N ILE A 117 2.86 3.06 -3.38
CA ILE A 117 3.40 3.03 -2.03
C ILE A 117 3.68 4.48 -1.60
N PRO A 118 2.97 5.05 -0.59
CA PRO A 118 3.18 6.43 -0.19
C PRO A 118 4.62 6.70 0.26
N ASP A 119 5.14 7.85 -0.16
CA ASP A 119 6.50 8.31 0.11
C ASP A 119 7.62 7.43 -0.48
N ASP A 120 7.30 6.46 -1.34
CA ASP A 120 8.32 5.71 -2.07
C ASP A 120 8.89 6.55 -3.20
N LYS A 121 10.17 6.91 -3.08
CA LYS A 121 10.86 7.75 -4.05
C LYS A 121 11.28 7.01 -5.32
N TRP A 122 11.18 5.68 -5.32
CA TRP A 122 11.48 4.84 -6.48
C TRP A 122 10.27 4.64 -7.39
N GLY A 123 9.08 5.05 -6.94
CA GLY A 123 7.84 4.91 -7.70
C GLY A 123 7.31 3.48 -7.70
N GLU A 124 7.65 2.69 -6.68
CA GLU A 124 7.21 1.30 -6.56
C GLU A 124 5.70 1.20 -6.34
N ILE A 125 5.14 0.16 -6.96
CA ILE A 125 3.70 -0.09 -7.01
C ILE A 125 3.41 -1.38 -6.25
N MET A 126 2.36 -1.33 -5.43
CA MET A 126 1.76 -2.50 -4.82
C MET A 126 0.61 -3.00 -5.70
N GLN A 127 0.68 -4.25 -6.12
CA GLN A 127 -0.44 -4.93 -6.76
C GLN A 127 -1.49 -5.31 -5.72
N VAL A 128 -2.76 -5.11 -6.03
CA VAL A 128 -3.88 -5.43 -5.15
C VAL A 128 -4.94 -6.19 -5.93
N PHE A 129 -5.31 -7.38 -5.45
CA PHE A 129 -6.32 -8.23 -6.09
C PHE A 129 -7.29 -8.75 -5.05
N ILE A 130 -8.59 -8.67 -5.33
CA ILE A 130 -9.58 -9.30 -4.46
C ILE A 130 -9.46 -10.84 -4.55
N THR A 131 -9.55 -11.54 -3.42
CA THR A 131 -9.42 -13.01 -3.39
C THR A 131 -10.74 -13.74 -3.63
N GLY A 132 -11.86 -13.04 -3.58
CA GLY A 132 -13.21 -13.56 -3.74
C GLY A 132 -14.24 -12.47 -3.51
N PRO A 133 -15.52 -12.67 -3.90
CA PRO A 133 -16.53 -11.63 -3.80
C PRO A 133 -16.70 -11.11 -2.36
N PRO A 134 -16.99 -9.81 -2.15
CA PRO A 134 -17.28 -9.30 -0.83
C PRO A 134 -18.42 -10.06 -0.15
N THR A 135 -18.29 -10.27 1.15
CA THR A 135 -19.32 -10.92 1.96
C THR A 135 -20.62 -10.12 1.95
N PRO A 136 -21.80 -10.77 1.99
CA PRO A 136 -23.06 -10.07 2.20
C PRO A 136 -23.01 -9.24 3.49
N PRO A 137 -23.65 -8.05 3.53
CA PRO A 137 -23.71 -7.25 4.74
C PRO A 137 -24.31 -8.04 5.90
N ARG A 138 -23.63 -7.99 7.05
CA ARG A 138 -24.05 -8.69 8.28
C ARG A 138 -23.87 -7.78 9.50
N GLY A 139 -24.55 -8.07 10.61
CA GLY A 139 -24.43 -7.28 11.83
C GLY A 139 -25.73 -7.17 12.60
N GLU A 140 -25.81 -6.18 13.47
CA GLU A 140 -26.95 -5.86 14.32
C GLU A 140 -27.63 -4.57 13.83
N PRO A 141 -28.86 -4.25 14.30
CA PRO A 141 -29.48 -2.96 13.97
C PRO A 141 -28.53 -1.79 14.25
N ASP A 142 -28.48 -0.84 13.31
CA ASP A 142 -27.61 0.34 13.33
C ASP A 142 -26.09 0.09 13.20
N LEU A 143 -25.65 -1.16 13.05
CA LEU A 143 -24.25 -1.52 12.79
C LEU A 143 -24.13 -2.73 11.87
N TYR A 144 -23.90 -2.46 10.59
CA TYR A 144 -23.66 -3.48 9.56
C TYR A 144 -22.24 -3.39 9.02
N GLN A 145 -21.67 -4.54 8.70
CA GLN A 145 -20.33 -4.69 8.13
C GLN A 145 -20.36 -5.48 6.81
N CYS A 146 -19.47 -5.13 5.89
CA CYS A 146 -19.21 -5.85 4.64
C CYS A 146 -17.70 -6.03 4.48
N ASP A 147 -17.25 -7.28 4.46
CA ASP A 147 -15.82 -7.62 4.37
C ASP A 147 -15.44 -8.05 2.96
N ALA A 148 -14.23 -7.68 2.55
CA ALA A 148 -13.54 -8.23 1.39
C ALA A 148 -12.07 -8.48 1.74
N THR A 149 -11.52 -9.57 1.20
CA THR A 149 -10.11 -9.93 1.40
C THR A 149 -9.32 -9.66 0.12
N TYR A 150 -8.19 -9.00 0.28
CA TYR A 150 -7.32 -8.55 -0.79
C TYR A 150 -5.93 -9.16 -0.63
N ARG A 151 -5.39 -9.66 -1.74
CA ARG A 151 -3.99 -10.07 -1.86
C ARG A 151 -3.18 -8.89 -2.35
N CYS A 152 -2.28 -8.42 -1.49
CA CYS A 152 -1.42 -7.26 -1.70
C CYS A 152 0.02 -7.73 -1.90
N ARG A 153 0.59 -7.46 -3.07
CA ARG A 153 1.96 -7.88 -3.41
C ARG A 153 2.79 -6.71 -3.87
N GLY A 154 4.09 -6.76 -3.59
CA GLY A 154 5.00 -5.75 -4.08
C GLY A 154 6.43 -6.03 -3.67
N LYS A 155 7.29 -5.06 -3.96
CA LYS A 155 8.70 -5.07 -3.61
C LYS A 155 9.08 -3.74 -2.96
N LEU A 156 10.11 -3.75 -2.13
CA LEU A 156 10.70 -2.57 -1.52
C LEU A 156 12.17 -2.45 -1.90
N ILE A 157 12.57 -1.26 -2.30
CA ILE A 157 13.93 -0.94 -2.71
C ILE A 157 14.70 -0.30 -1.55
N THR A 158 15.93 -0.75 -1.32
CA THR A 158 16.91 -0.07 -0.46
C THR A 158 17.83 0.80 -1.29
N GLU A 159 18.22 1.92 -0.68
CA GLU A 159 19.03 2.94 -1.29
C GLU A 159 20.49 2.81 -0.86
N GLU A 160 21.39 2.96 -1.81
CA GLU A 160 22.81 3.14 -1.57
C GLU A 160 23.29 4.35 -2.37
N GLU A 161 23.93 5.30 -1.69
CA GLU A 161 24.57 6.43 -2.35
C GLU A 161 25.93 5.99 -2.87
N VAL A 162 26.11 6.04 -4.18
CA VAL A 162 27.32 5.54 -4.84
C VAL A 162 28.04 6.70 -5.51
N ALA A 163 29.32 6.85 -5.13
CA ALA A 163 30.39 7.62 -5.75
C ALA A 163 30.07 9.06 -6.23
N LYS A 164 30.84 10.02 -5.73
CA LYS A 164 30.96 11.37 -6.30
C LYS A 164 31.73 11.30 -7.62
N ILE A 165 31.04 11.40 -8.75
CA ILE A 165 31.67 11.57 -10.06
C ILE A 165 32.18 13.00 -10.14
N ASP A 166 33.49 13.17 -10.01
CA ASP A 166 34.16 14.45 -10.22
C ASP A 166 34.18 14.81 -11.72
N ILE A 167 33.09 15.42 -12.19
CA ILE A 167 32.94 15.90 -13.57
C ILE A 167 33.93 17.01 -13.94
N THR A 168 34.58 17.64 -12.96
CA THR A 168 35.58 18.70 -13.19
C THR A 168 36.77 18.20 -14.01
N ASN A 169 37.04 16.88 -13.98
CA ASN A 169 38.13 16.24 -14.71
C ASN A 169 37.70 15.54 -16.02
N LEU A 170 36.41 15.51 -16.36
CA LEU A 170 35.92 14.87 -17.58
C LEU A 170 36.11 15.80 -18.80
N LYS A 171 37.28 15.71 -19.43
CA LYS A 171 37.52 16.31 -20.75
C LYS A 171 36.86 15.47 -21.84
N PHE A 172 35.69 15.89 -22.33
CA PHE A 172 35.11 15.32 -23.54
C PHE A 172 36.03 15.62 -24.75
N LYS A 173 36.68 14.58 -25.30
CA LYS A 173 37.31 14.68 -26.62
C LYS A 173 36.21 14.58 -27.67
N ILE A 174 35.76 15.73 -28.17
CA ILE A 174 34.96 15.80 -29.39
C ILE A 174 35.88 15.38 -30.55
N ARG A 175 35.50 14.33 -31.28
CA ARG A 175 36.14 13.93 -32.55
C ARG A 175 35.38 14.53 -33.71
#